data_AF-V7I2I9-F1
#
_entry.id   AF-V7I2I9-F1
#
_cell.length_a   1.000
_cell.length_b   1.000
_cell.length_c   1.000
_cell.angle_alpha   90.00
_cell.angle_beta   90.00
_cell.angle_gamma   90.00
#
_symmetry.space_group_name_H-M   'P 1'
#
loop_
_entity.id
_entity.type
_entity.pdbx_description
1 polymer ?
#
loop_
_entity_poly.entity_id
_entity_poly.type
_entity_poly.pdbx_seq_one_letter_code
_entity_poly.pdbx_strand_id
1 'polypeptide(L)'
;MAKAVFLRKPVDVTELKSRATKPSEGTQFVIEEIVELTQVEYDNFAGTLLDDYPFIEQNLHAMYVDTNGVYHCIYVKAEGAKEGVLCESEGHSYCRYGCYYAEPGLLTDKLKEQILDIRDSGKYSMFDIYGVQREAYNNDYFELVLFIDEHKKEYLEFILYGE
;
A
#
# COMPACT_ATOMS: atom_id res chain seq x y z
N MET A 1 5.30 4.42 -9.64
CA MET A 1 4.41 3.25 -9.43
C MET A 1 4.91 2.48 -8.22
N ALA A 2 3.99 2.00 -7.40
CA ALA A 2 4.31 1.19 -6.23
C ALA A 2 4.98 -0.13 -6.64
N LYS A 3 5.79 -0.68 -5.74
CA LYS A 3 6.51 -1.94 -5.93
C LYS A 3 6.25 -2.86 -4.75
N ALA A 4 6.17 -4.15 -5.02
CA ALA A 4 5.89 -5.19 -4.04
C ALA A 4 6.71 -6.47 -4.34
N VAL A 5 7.04 -7.24 -3.29
CA VAL A 5 7.77 -8.50 -3.43
C VAL A 5 6.79 -9.66 -3.42
N PHE A 6 6.56 -10.27 -4.58
CA PHE A 6 5.68 -11.42 -4.73
C PHE A 6 6.42 -12.72 -4.44
N LEU A 7 5.84 -13.55 -3.57
CA LEU A 7 6.27 -14.92 -3.35
C LEU A 7 5.50 -15.85 -4.26
N ARG A 8 6.19 -16.81 -4.86
CA ARG A 8 5.56 -17.88 -5.62
C ARG A 8 5.11 -19.00 -4.68
N LYS A 9 3.84 -19.36 -4.76
CA LYS A 9 3.15 -20.38 -4.00
C LYS A 9 3.37 -20.25 -2.48
N PRO A 10 3.06 -19.06 -1.90
CA PRO A 10 3.12 -18.89 -0.46
C PRO A 10 2.10 -19.81 0.21
N VAL A 11 2.43 -20.39 1.36
CA VAL A 11 1.52 -21.30 2.08
C VAL A 11 0.44 -20.51 2.84
N ASP A 12 0.83 -19.40 3.46
CA ASP A 12 -0.02 -18.56 4.29
C ASP A 12 0.49 -17.10 4.34
N VAL A 13 -0.27 -16.23 5.00
CA VAL A 13 0.10 -14.82 5.19
C VAL A 13 1.32 -14.66 6.11
N THR A 14 1.59 -15.62 7.00
CA THR A 14 2.77 -15.57 7.87
C THR A 14 4.05 -15.67 7.04
N GLU A 15 4.07 -16.54 6.03
CA GLU A 15 5.17 -16.62 5.06
C GLU A 15 5.33 -15.31 4.29
N LEU A 16 4.22 -14.73 3.81
CA LEU A 16 4.25 -13.43 3.12
C LEU A 16 4.87 -12.34 3.99
N LYS A 17 4.45 -12.25 5.26
CA LYS A 17 4.99 -11.28 6.24
C LYS A 17 6.48 -11.51 6.52
N SER A 18 6.95 -12.76 6.52
CA SER A 18 8.36 -13.09 6.76
C SER A 18 9.31 -12.54 5.68
N ARG A 19 8.80 -12.30 4.47
CA ARG A 19 9.54 -11.74 3.33
C ARG A 19 9.01 -10.39 2.88
N ALA A 20 8.32 -9.67 3.76
CA ALA A 20 7.96 -8.27 3.57
C ALA A 20 9.25 -7.40 3.64
N THR A 21 10.12 -7.50 2.65
CA THR A 21 11.38 -6.76 2.57
C THR A 21 11.40 -5.74 1.44
N LYS A 22 12.05 -4.61 1.74
CA LYS A 22 12.41 -3.43 0.92
C LYS A 22 11.72 -3.32 -0.47
N PRO A 23 10.68 -2.49 -0.59
CA PRO A 23 9.98 -2.21 -1.85
C PRO A 23 10.88 -1.79 -3.01
N SER A 24 12.09 -1.27 -2.74
CA SER A 24 13.07 -0.87 -3.77
C SER A 24 13.44 -1.99 -4.75
N GLU A 25 13.42 -3.25 -4.29
CA GLU A 25 13.75 -4.44 -5.08
C GLU A 25 12.51 -5.20 -5.60
N GLY A 26 11.32 -4.69 -5.29
CA GLY A 26 10.05 -5.31 -5.70
C GLY A 26 9.69 -5.10 -7.17
N THR A 27 8.69 -5.86 -7.60
CA THR A 27 8.06 -5.75 -8.92
C THR A 27 6.98 -4.68 -8.89
N GLN A 28 6.82 -3.93 -9.98
CA GLN A 28 5.71 -3.00 -10.13
C GLN A 28 4.39 -3.75 -10.20
N PHE A 29 3.33 -3.16 -9.64
CA PHE A 29 2.02 -3.77 -9.66
C PHE A 29 0.90 -2.76 -9.88
N VAL A 30 -0.25 -3.28 -10.32
CA VAL A 30 -1.53 -2.61 -10.45
C VAL A 30 -2.58 -3.45 -9.71
N ILE A 31 -3.43 -2.79 -8.93
CA ILE A 31 -4.60 -3.42 -8.32
C ILE A 31 -5.76 -3.26 -9.30
N GLU A 32 -6.21 -4.34 -9.90
CA GLU A 32 -7.33 -4.35 -10.86
C GLU A 32 -8.68 -4.50 -10.16
N GLU A 33 -8.74 -5.24 -9.06
CA GLU A 33 -9.97 -5.46 -8.29
C GLU A 33 -9.66 -5.52 -6.78
N ILE A 34 -10.59 -5.01 -5.95
CA ILE A 34 -10.54 -5.15 -4.49
C ILE A 34 -11.61 -6.15 -4.06
N VAL A 35 -11.18 -7.25 -3.47
CA VAL A 35 -12.07 -8.28 -2.92
C VAL A 35 -12.10 -8.13 -1.41
N GLU A 36 -13.22 -7.60 -0.91
CA GLU A 36 -13.49 -7.52 0.53
C GLU A 36 -14.22 -8.78 0.99
N LEU A 37 -13.64 -9.45 1.99
CA LEU A 37 -14.16 -10.66 2.61
C LEU A 37 -14.62 -10.35 4.03
N THR A 38 -15.58 -11.13 4.54
CA THR A 38 -15.83 -11.11 5.99
C THR A 38 -14.57 -11.54 6.74
N GLN A 39 -14.43 -11.14 8.01
CA GLN A 39 -13.24 -11.49 8.80
C GLN A 39 -12.97 -13.00 8.82
N VAL A 40 -14.02 -13.82 8.94
CA VAL A 40 -13.90 -15.29 8.98
C VAL A 40 -13.42 -15.85 7.64
N GLU A 41 -13.94 -15.34 6.53
CA GLU A 41 -13.51 -15.76 5.19
C GLU A 41 -12.07 -15.34 4.91
N TYR A 42 -11.70 -14.13 5.33
CA TYR A 42 -10.32 -13.64 5.21
C TYR A 42 -9.36 -14.47 6.06
N ASP A 43 -9.71 -14.81 7.31
CA ASP A 43 -8.86 -15.64 8.18
C ASP A 43 -8.61 -17.03 7.58
N ASN A 44 -9.65 -17.63 6.98
CA ASN A 44 -9.52 -18.90 6.26
C ASN A 44 -8.60 -18.76 5.04
N PHE A 45 -8.77 -17.71 4.24
CA PHE A 45 -7.91 -17.41 3.10
C PHE A 45 -6.45 -17.17 3.52
N ALA A 46 -6.25 -16.37 4.56
CA ALA A 46 -4.94 -15.99 5.07
C ALA A 46 -4.17 -17.17 5.66
N GLY A 47 -4.87 -18.21 6.13
CA GLY A 47 -4.30 -19.44 6.67
C GLY A 47 -3.84 -20.43 5.61
N THR A 48 -4.44 -20.45 4.41
CA THR A 48 -4.14 -21.43 3.36
C THR A 48 -4.24 -20.86 1.94
N LEU A 49 -3.26 -20.04 1.54
CA LEU A 49 -3.28 -19.30 0.25
C LEU A 49 -3.30 -20.19 -1.02
N LEU A 50 -2.99 -21.48 -0.88
CA LEU A 50 -2.93 -22.45 -1.99
C LEU A 50 -4.22 -23.27 -2.18
N ASP A 51 -5.24 -23.06 -1.33
CA ASP A 51 -6.55 -23.67 -1.52
C ASP A 51 -7.34 -22.95 -2.64
N ASP A 52 -8.33 -23.65 -3.20
CA ASP A 52 -9.20 -23.09 -4.22
C ASP A 52 -10.26 -22.18 -3.60
N TYR A 53 -10.32 -20.94 -4.07
CA TYR A 53 -11.25 -19.93 -3.61
C TYR A 53 -12.15 -19.42 -4.75
N PRO A 54 -13.49 -19.45 -4.60
CA PRO A 54 -14.40 -18.99 -5.64
C PRO A 54 -14.18 -17.53 -6.08
N PHE A 55 -13.80 -16.65 -5.15
CA PHE A 55 -13.55 -15.25 -5.48
C PHE A 55 -12.29 -15.06 -6.35
N ILE A 56 -11.32 -15.98 -6.30
CA ILE A 56 -10.14 -15.94 -7.20
C ILE A 56 -10.56 -16.41 -8.59
N GLU A 57 -11.32 -17.50 -8.67
CA GLU A 57 -11.83 -18.04 -9.93
C GLU A 57 -12.71 -17.02 -10.68
N GLN A 58 -13.54 -16.27 -9.97
CA GLN A 58 -14.39 -15.22 -10.54
C GLN A 58 -13.57 -14.04 -11.10
N ASN A 59 -12.37 -13.82 -10.58
CA ASN A 59 -11.51 -12.68 -10.92
C ASN A 59 -10.29 -13.05 -11.79
N LEU A 60 -10.25 -14.24 -12.39
CA LEU A 60 -9.14 -14.66 -13.27
C LEU A 60 -8.82 -13.67 -14.38
N HIS A 61 -9.84 -13.01 -14.92
CA HIS A 61 -9.70 -12.03 -16.00
C HIS A 61 -8.97 -10.74 -15.57
N ALA A 62 -8.91 -10.45 -14.27
CA ALA A 62 -8.27 -9.27 -13.69
C ALA A 62 -6.80 -9.54 -13.29
N MET A 63 -6.30 -10.78 -13.40
CA MET A 63 -4.95 -11.16 -12.98
C MET A 63 -4.10 -11.58 -14.17
N TYR A 64 -2.97 -10.92 -14.38
CA TYR A 64 -1.99 -11.25 -15.41
C TYR A 64 -0.67 -10.50 -15.19
N VAL A 65 0.37 -10.85 -15.94
CA VAL A 65 1.60 -10.05 -16.03
C VAL A 65 1.68 -9.44 -17.42
N ASP A 66 1.83 -8.12 -17.49
CA ASP A 66 1.89 -7.40 -18.76
C ASP A 66 3.25 -7.57 -19.47
N THR A 67 3.39 -7.00 -20.66
CA THR A 67 4.64 -7.06 -21.44
C THR A 67 5.81 -6.32 -20.81
N ASN A 68 5.56 -5.44 -19.83
CA ASN A 68 6.57 -4.70 -19.09
C ASN A 68 6.97 -5.40 -17.78
N GLY A 69 6.36 -6.56 -17.47
CA GLY A 69 6.58 -7.28 -16.22
C GLY A 69 5.84 -6.68 -15.03
N VAL A 70 4.83 -5.83 -15.27
CA VAL A 70 3.94 -5.30 -14.22
C VAL A 70 2.93 -6.37 -13.87
N TYR A 71 2.79 -6.62 -12.57
CA TYR A 71 1.82 -7.57 -12.05
C TYR A 71 0.46 -6.89 -11.91
N HIS A 72 -0.54 -7.40 -12.62
CA HIS A 72 -1.93 -7.03 -12.45
C HIS A 72 -2.55 -8.03 -11.48
N CYS A 73 -2.99 -7.54 -10.32
CA CYS A 73 -3.39 -8.35 -9.18
C CYS A 73 -4.78 -7.96 -8.69
N ILE A 74 -5.43 -8.89 -7.99
CA ILE A 74 -6.50 -8.54 -7.06
C ILE A 74 -5.93 -8.23 -5.68
N TYR A 75 -6.60 -7.37 -4.92
CA TYR A 75 -6.29 -7.08 -3.53
C TYR A 75 -7.36 -7.68 -2.63
N VAL A 76 -7.00 -8.76 -1.92
CA VAL A 76 -7.91 -9.49 -1.04
C VAL A 76 -7.69 -9.03 0.40
N LYS A 77 -8.74 -8.53 1.04
CA LYS A 77 -8.68 -8.02 2.42
C LYS A 77 -9.95 -8.29 3.20
N ALA A 78 -9.87 -8.21 4.52
CA ALA A 78 -11.06 -8.17 5.36
C ALA A 78 -11.79 -6.82 5.19
N GLU A 79 -13.12 -6.82 5.34
CA GLU A 79 -13.95 -5.61 5.30
C GLU A 79 -13.38 -4.50 6.23
N GLY A 80 -13.14 -3.33 5.65
CA GLY A 80 -12.61 -2.16 6.38
C GLY A 80 -11.14 -2.25 6.80
N ALA A 81 -10.44 -3.36 6.53
CA ALA A 81 -9.01 -3.46 6.76
C ALA A 81 -8.23 -2.58 5.77
N LYS A 82 -7.04 -2.12 6.20
CA LYS A 82 -6.06 -1.42 5.35
C LYS A 82 -4.88 -2.30 5.00
N GLU A 83 -4.98 -3.58 5.28
CA GLU A 83 -3.96 -4.57 4.98
C GLU A 83 -4.60 -5.86 4.49
N GLY A 84 -3.85 -6.59 3.67
CA GLY A 84 -4.33 -7.80 3.01
C GLY A 84 -3.26 -8.45 2.15
N VAL A 85 -3.71 -9.13 1.10
CA VAL A 85 -2.85 -9.86 0.17
C VAL A 85 -3.10 -9.37 -1.26
N LEU A 86 -2.04 -8.94 -1.93
CA LEU A 86 -2.04 -8.84 -3.39
C LEU A 86 -1.87 -10.22 -3.97
N CYS A 87 -2.75 -10.59 -4.89
CA CYS A 87 -2.80 -11.92 -5.45
C CYS A 87 -2.79 -11.89 -6.99
N GLU A 88 -1.89 -12.66 -7.58
CA GLU A 88 -1.86 -13.00 -9.00
C GLU A 88 -1.89 -14.53 -9.11
N SER A 89 -2.85 -15.06 -9.86
CA SER A 89 -3.15 -16.49 -9.83
C SER A 89 -2.49 -17.30 -10.95
N GLU A 90 -1.98 -16.66 -12.00
CA GLU A 90 -1.52 -17.26 -13.24
C GLU A 90 -2.60 -18.18 -13.86
N GLY A 91 -3.89 -17.84 -13.69
CA GLY A 91 -5.03 -18.62 -14.20
C GLY A 91 -5.54 -19.73 -13.27
N HIS A 92 -5.07 -19.81 -12.03
CA HIS A 92 -5.55 -20.79 -11.03
C HIS A 92 -6.63 -20.21 -10.10
N SER A 93 -7.40 -21.08 -9.44
CA SER A 93 -8.36 -20.71 -8.40
C SER A 93 -7.74 -20.43 -7.02
N TYR A 94 -6.39 -20.40 -6.92
CA TYR A 94 -5.66 -20.14 -5.69
C TYR A 94 -4.61 -19.04 -5.89
N CYS A 95 -4.04 -18.54 -4.79
CA CYS A 95 -3.08 -17.45 -4.84
C CYS A 95 -1.66 -17.92 -5.19
N ARG A 96 -1.38 -18.06 -6.49
CA ARG A 96 -0.10 -18.59 -6.96
C ARG A 96 1.07 -17.63 -6.75
N TYR A 97 0.87 -16.33 -6.87
CA TYR A 97 1.83 -15.32 -6.45
C TYR A 97 1.15 -14.37 -5.47
N GLY A 98 1.69 -14.28 -4.26
CA GLY A 98 1.13 -13.47 -3.19
C GLY A 98 2.13 -12.44 -2.68
N CYS A 99 1.65 -11.29 -2.24
CA CYS A 99 2.42 -10.32 -1.48
C CYS A 99 1.57 -9.80 -0.33
N TYR A 100 2.14 -9.72 0.88
CA TYR A 100 1.50 -8.98 1.96
C TYR A 100 1.53 -7.50 1.62
N TYR A 101 0.37 -6.86 1.64
CA TYR A 101 0.24 -5.46 1.27
C TYR A 101 -0.53 -4.71 2.34
N ALA A 102 0.05 -3.61 2.79
CA ALA A 102 -0.64 -2.60 3.57
C ALA A 102 -0.84 -1.40 2.65
N GLU A 103 -2.07 -0.89 2.58
CA GLU A 103 -2.37 0.35 1.89
C GLU A 103 -1.45 1.45 2.44
N PRO A 104 -0.83 2.25 1.57
CA PRO A 104 -0.02 3.36 2.02
C PRO A 104 -0.87 4.27 2.92
N GLY A 105 -0.30 4.63 4.08
CA GLY A 105 -0.92 5.61 4.95
C GLY A 105 -1.11 6.95 4.23
N LEU A 106 -2.05 7.77 4.72
CA LEU A 106 -2.29 9.12 4.20
C LEU A 106 -0.99 9.93 4.15
N LEU A 107 -0.13 9.77 5.16
CA LEU A 107 1.20 10.34 5.20
C LEU A 107 2.23 9.40 4.58
N THR A 108 2.45 9.57 3.28
CA THR A 108 3.44 8.81 2.50
C THR A 108 4.88 9.19 2.85
N ASP A 109 5.86 8.33 2.54
CA ASP A 109 7.29 8.63 2.74
C ASP A 109 7.72 9.91 2.03
N LYS A 110 7.18 10.17 0.83
CA LYS A 110 7.43 11.42 0.10
C LYS A 110 6.96 12.64 0.87
N LEU A 111 5.75 12.59 1.43
CA LEU A 111 5.22 13.68 2.26
C LEU A 111 6.08 13.88 3.51
N LYS A 112 6.53 12.79 4.15
CA LYS A 112 7.46 12.86 5.29
C LYS A 112 8.76 13.55 4.92
N GLU A 113 9.40 13.13 3.82
CA GLU A 113 10.63 13.74 3.31
C GLU A 113 10.45 15.25 3.07
N GLN A 114 9.35 15.66 2.44
CA GLN A 114 9.03 17.07 2.17
C GLN A 114 8.79 17.87 3.46
N ILE A 115 8.09 17.28 4.45
CA ILE A 115 7.89 17.92 5.76
C ILE A 115 9.23 18.10 6.47
N LEU A 116 10.11 17.10 6.41
CA LEU A 116 11.43 17.16 7.03
C LEU A 116 12.33 18.19 6.34
N ASP A 117 12.28 18.31 5.02
CA ASP A 117 13.00 19.34 4.26
C ASP A 117 12.55 20.76 4.69
N ILE A 118 11.23 21.01 4.80
CA ILE A 118 10.72 22.29 5.32
C ILE A 118 11.14 22.52 6.78
N ARG A 119 11.11 21.48 7.62
CA ARG A 119 11.54 21.58 9.02
C ARG A 119 13.01 21.97 9.13
N ASP A 120 13.85 21.32 8.34
CA ASP A 120 15.30 21.50 8.36
C ASP A 120 15.69 22.89 7.79
N SER A 121 14.83 23.53 6.97
CA SER A 121 14.97 24.94 6.56
C SER A 121 14.91 25.92 7.75
N GLY A 122 14.22 25.55 8.84
CA GLY A 122 14.06 26.38 10.04
C GLY A 122 13.29 27.70 9.84
N LYS A 123 12.68 27.91 8.68
CA LYS A 123 12.07 29.20 8.30
C LYS A 123 10.74 29.47 9.01
N TYR A 124 9.97 28.42 9.28
CA TYR A 124 8.67 28.47 9.95
C TYR A 124 8.63 27.50 11.13
N SER A 125 7.80 27.81 12.12
CA SER A 125 7.41 26.81 13.11
C SER A 125 6.60 25.72 12.38
N MET A 126 6.84 24.45 12.68
CA MET A 126 6.06 23.36 12.10
C MET A 126 4.59 23.36 12.58
N PHE A 127 4.23 24.19 13.57
CA PHE A 127 2.84 24.45 13.98
C PHE A 127 2.21 25.64 13.24
N ASP A 128 2.99 26.43 12.51
CA ASP A 128 2.49 27.47 11.60
C ASP A 128 2.10 26.84 10.27
N ILE A 129 0.93 26.22 10.24
CA ILE A 129 0.39 25.50 9.07
C ILE A 129 0.41 26.38 7.81
N TYR A 130 0.03 27.65 7.92
CA TYR A 130 0.02 28.55 6.77
C TYR A 130 1.43 28.86 6.27
N GLY A 131 2.39 29.06 7.19
CA GLY A 131 3.80 29.22 6.84
C GLY A 131 4.37 27.99 6.14
N VAL A 132 4.09 26.80 6.68
CA VAL A 132 4.53 25.52 6.12
C VAL A 132 3.91 25.26 4.75
N GLN A 133 2.60 25.47 4.56
CA GLN A 133 1.96 25.33 3.25
C GLN A 133 2.53 26.32 2.22
N ARG A 134 2.81 27.55 2.64
CA ARG A 134 3.46 28.54 1.76
C ARG A 134 4.84 28.09 1.34
N GLU A 135 5.62 27.52 2.25
CA GLU A 135 6.96 27.02 1.94
C GLU A 135 6.90 25.76 1.07
N ALA A 136 5.97 24.85 1.33
CA ALA A 136 5.71 23.70 0.47
C ALA A 136 5.38 24.15 -0.96
N TYR A 137 4.50 25.13 -1.13
CA TYR A 137 4.16 25.70 -2.44
C TYR A 137 5.39 26.31 -3.15
N ASN A 138 6.23 27.04 -2.42
CA ASN A 138 7.45 27.64 -2.99
C ASN A 138 8.48 26.60 -3.45
N ASN A 139 8.47 25.40 -2.85
CA ASN A 139 9.35 24.29 -3.22
C ASN A 139 8.68 23.29 -4.19
N ASP A 140 7.54 23.67 -4.80
CA ASP A 140 6.75 22.83 -5.71
C ASP A 140 6.23 21.52 -5.09
N TYR A 141 6.10 21.47 -3.74
CA TYR A 141 5.53 20.33 -3.00
C TYR A 141 4.00 20.43 -2.95
N PHE A 142 3.35 20.44 -4.12
CA PHE A 142 1.90 20.69 -4.22
C PHE A 142 1.06 19.60 -3.52
N GLU A 143 1.50 18.34 -3.55
CA GLU A 143 0.86 17.25 -2.81
C GLU A 143 0.92 17.46 -1.29
N LEU A 144 1.98 18.08 -0.77
CA LEU A 144 2.08 18.38 0.65
C LEU A 144 1.13 19.52 1.02
N VAL A 145 0.98 20.52 0.16
CA VAL A 145 0.01 21.62 0.37
C VAL A 145 -1.41 21.06 0.49
N LEU A 146 -1.81 20.19 -0.44
CA LEU A 146 -3.12 19.55 -0.44
C LEU A 146 -3.29 18.62 0.77
N PHE A 147 -2.31 17.78 1.06
CA PHE A 147 -2.33 16.90 2.21
C PHE A 147 -2.51 17.67 3.52
N ILE A 148 -1.74 18.74 3.74
CA ILE A 148 -1.87 19.54 4.96
C ILE A 148 -3.25 20.20 5.03
N ASP A 149 -3.88 20.57 3.92
CA ASP A 149 -5.21 21.18 3.97
C ASP A 149 -6.31 20.18 4.34
N GLU A 150 -6.25 18.98 3.76
CA GLU A 150 -7.24 17.91 3.93
C GLU A 150 -7.02 17.08 5.22
N HIS A 151 -5.77 16.94 5.66
CA HIS A 151 -5.33 16.01 6.71
C HIS A 151 -4.48 16.70 7.79
N LYS A 152 -4.99 17.84 8.31
CA LYS A 152 -4.32 18.65 9.35
C LYS A 152 -3.97 17.84 10.59
N LYS A 153 -4.84 16.89 10.97
CA LYS A 153 -4.67 16.07 12.16
C LYS A 153 -3.45 15.16 12.01
N GLU A 154 -3.36 14.44 10.90
CA GLU A 154 -2.28 13.51 10.58
C GLU A 154 -0.93 14.23 10.46
N TYR A 155 -0.93 15.43 9.84
CA TYR A 155 0.25 16.30 9.84
C TYR A 155 0.71 16.65 11.26
N LEU A 156 -0.19 17.12 12.12
CA LEU A 156 0.16 17.51 13.49
C LEU A 156 0.60 16.31 14.35
N GLU A 157 -0.03 15.15 14.19
CA GLU A 157 0.37 13.90 14.84
C GLU A 157 1.80 13.51 14.44
N PHE A 158 2.15 13.61 13.17
CA PHE A 158 3.52 13.38 12.71
C PHE A 158 4.52 14.36 13.33
N ILE A 159 4.19 15.65 13.41
CA ILE A 159 5.07 16.66 14.03
C ILE A 159 5.25 16.41 15.54
N LEU A 160 4.21 15.94 16.24
CA LEU A 160 4.24 15.71 17.69
C LEU A 160 4.90 14.38 18.08
N TYR A 161 4.65 13.33 17.31
CA TYR A 161 4.97 11.95 17.68
C TYR A 161 5.99 11.27 16.76
N GLY A 162 6.18 11.78 15.53
CA GLY A 162 7.13 11.25 14.56
C GLY A 162 6.71 9.95 13.86
N GLU A 163 5.44 9.53 14.00
CA GLU A 163 4.87 8.32 13.39
C GLU A 163 4.22 8.57 12.02
#